data_AF-A0AAW2SNQ5-F1
#
_entry.id   AF-A0AAW2SNQ5-F1
#
_cell.length_a   1.000
_cell.length_b   1.000
_cell.length_c   1.000
_cell.angle_alpha   90.00
_cell.angle_beta   90.00
_cell.angle_gamma   90.00
#
_symmetry.space_group_name_H-M   'P 1'
#
loop_
_entity.id
_entity.type
_entity.pdbx_description
1 polymer ?
#
loop_
_entity_poly.entity_id
_entity_poly.type
_entity_poly.pdbx_seq_one_letter_code
_entity_poly.pdbx_strand_id
1 'polypeptide(L)'
;MKTAHDQGRLVLLQNLDPEYTSGEVQDIISSAFEENCTAKMVQHTATASPHSGQAFVIFKSREAVDRVVKKLDDECLMLPNQRPLVVCTGVLPHFSGKQTTFVGHLAIDKARRQVQREMKEAVSTSHYSQNNTIEYEMAMAWCLLQSKSDKWWEKLYEVKSA
;
A
#
# COMPACT_ATOMS: atom_id res chain seq x y z
N MET A 1 -10.75 -4.13 -11.86
CA MET A 1 -10.08 -3.93 -10.56
C MET A 1 -10.68 -2.74 -9.82
N LYS A 2 -10.70 -1.53 -10.39
CA LYS A 2 -11.36 -0.35 -9.79
C LYS A 2 -12.83 -0.58 -9.39
N THR A 3 -13.66 -1.12 -10.28
CA THR A 3 -15.06 -1.45 -9.96
C THR A 3 -15.20 -2.46 -8.81
N ALA A 4 -14.28 -3.41 -8.71
CA ALA A 4 -14.29 -4.39 -7.62
C ALA A 4 -13.85 -3.76 -6.29
N HIS A 5 -12.87 -2.85 -6.33
CA HIS A 5 -12.46 -2.04 -5.18
C HIS A 5 -13.63 -1.20 -4.66
N ASP A 6 -14.30 -0.46 -5.55
CA ASP A 6 -15.43 0.42 -5.17
C ASP A 6 -16.62 -0.37 -4.61
N GLN A 7 -16.75 -1.64 -5.00
CA GLN A 7 -17.76 -2.57 -4.48
C GLN A 7 -17.32 -3.34 -3.23
N GLY A 8 -16.11 -3.11 -2.71
CA GLY A 8 -15.57 -3.82 -1.55
C GLY A 8 -15.29 -5.31 -1.80
N ARG A 9 -15.08 -5.70 -3.07
CA ARG A 9 -14.82 -7.08 -3.49
C ARG A 9 -13.35 -7.39 -3.79
N LEU A 10 -12.46 -6.42 -3.57
CA LEU A 10 -11.03 -6.52 -3.84
C LEU A 10 -10.26 -6.54 -2.51
N VAL A 11 -9.34 -7.48 -2.38
CA VAL A 11 -8.39 -7.54 -1.25
C VAL A 11 -6.96 -7.65 -1.74
N LEU A 12 -6.02 -7.25 -0.90
CA LEU A 12 -4.59 -7.48 -1.09
C LEU A 12 -4.13 -8.63 -0.19
N LEU A 13 -3.58 -9.67 -0.79
CA LEU A 13 -2.83 -10.70 -0.08
C LEU A 13 -1.36 -10.32 -0.05
N GLN A 14 -0.73 -10.57 1.10
CA GLN A 14 0.68 -10.30 1.37
C GLN A 14 1.34 -11.56 1.94
N ASN A 15 2.68 -11.52 1.98
CA ASN A 15 3.52 -12.61 2.48
C ASN A 15 3.43 -13.91 1.65
N LEU A 16 3.07 -13.78 0.37
CA LEU A 16 3.12 -14.89 -0.59
C LEU A 16 4.56 -15.11 -1.06
N ASP A 17 4.81 -16.31 -1.60
CA ASP A 17 6.03 -16.55 -2.35
C ASP A 17 6.01 -15.73 -3.66
N PRO A 18 7.05 -14.94 -3.97
CA PRO A 18 7.14 -14.24 -5.25
C PRO A 18 7.12 -15.17 -6.48
N GLU A 19 7.45 -16.45 -6.31
CA GLU A 19 7.40 -17.44 -7.39
C GLU A 19 5.97 -17.93 -7.70
N TYR A 20 5.01 -17.66 -6.82
CA TYR A 20 3.63 -18.06 -7.05
C TYR A 20 3.00 -17.36 -8.25
N THR A 21 2.31 -18.15 -9.04
CA THR A 21 1.50 -17.70 -10.16
C THR A 21 0.13 -17.25 -9.68
N SER A 22 -0.55 -16.47 -10.52
CA SER A 22 -1.93 -16.06 -10.24
C SER A 22 -2.91 -17.23 -10.18
N GLY A 23 -2.59 -18.37 -10.81
CA GLY A 23 -3.39 -19.59 -10.74
C GLY A 23 -3.26 -20.27 -9.38
N GLU A 24 -2.04 -20.46 -8.89
CA GLU A 24 -1.78 -21.07 -7.58
C GLU A 24 -2.44 -20.27 -6.45
N VAL A 25 -2.41 -18.94 -6.51
CA VAL A 25 -3.11 -18.10 -5.53
C VAL A 25 -4.63 -18.32 -5.58
N GLN A 26 -5.22 -18.55 -6.75
CA GLN A 26 -6.65 -18.88 -6.86
C GLN A 26 -6.94 -20.26 -6.24
N ASP A 27 -6.08 -21.24 -6.50
CA ASP A 27 -6.22 -22.60 -5.98
C ASP A 27 -6.09 -22.65 -4.46
N ILE A 28 -5.17 -21.88 -3.88
CA ILE A 28 -5.02 -21.73 -2.42
C ILE A 28 -6.32 -21.19 -1.80
N ILE A 29 -6.89 -20.16 -2.40
CA ILE A 29 -8.11 -19.54 -1.85
C ILE A 29 -9.32 -20.45 -2.01
N SER A 30 -9.44 -21.09 -3.18
CA SER A 30 -10.50 -22.05 -3.47
C SER A 30 -10.45 -23.25 -2.52
N SER A 31 -9.26 -23.78 -2.26
CA SER A 31 -9.07 -24.92 -1.35
C SER A 31 -9.25 -24.56 0.14
N ALA A 32 -8.78 -23.39 0.58
CA ALA A 32 -8.82 -23.01 2.00
C ALA A 32 -10.16 -22.39 2.46
N PHE A 33 -10.86 -21.72 1.54
CA PHE A 33 -12.08 -20.96 1.86
C PHE A 33 -13.31 -21.43 1.10
N GLU A 34 -13.19 -22.37 0.16
CA GLU A 34 -14.28 -22.84 -0.71
C GLU A 34 -14.89 -21.69 -1.55
N GLU A 35 -14.11 -20.62 -1.76
CA GLU A 35 -14.53 -19.41 -2.46
C GLU A 35 -13.84 -19.28 -3.82
N ASN A 36 -14.63 -18.95 -4.84
CA ASN A 36 -14.10 -18.67 -6.17
C ASN A 36 -13.67 -17.21 -6.30
N CYS A 37 -12.47 -16.99 -6.80
CA CYS A 37 -11.91 -15.66 -6.96
C CYS A 37 -11.10 -15.52 -8.26
N THR A 38 -10.78 -14.27 -8.61
CA THR A 38 -9.79 -13.95 -9.63
C THR A 38 -8.60 -13.29 -8.96
N ALA A 39 -7.49 -14.01 -8.87
CA ALA A 39 -6.24 -13.46 -8.35
C ALA A 39 -5.37 -12.88 -9.47
N LYS A 40 -4.60 -11.85 -9.13
CA LYS A 40 -3.55 -11.24 -9.94
C LYS A 40 -2.33 -11.01 -9.07
N MET A 41 -1.31 -11.83 -9.27
CA MET A 41 -0.01 -11.68 -8.62
C MET A 41 0.68 -10.40 -9.10
N VAL A 42 1.30 -9.66 -8.18
CA VAL A 42 2.17 -8.54 -8.54
C VAL A 42 3.45 -9.11 -9.14
N GLN A 43 3.74 -8.72 -10.39
CA GLN A 43 4.89 -9.25 -11.12
C GLN A 43 6.20 -8.81 -10.47
N HIS A 44 7.14 -9.76 -10.39
CA HIS A 44 8.51 -9.47 -9.98
C HIS A 44 9.19 -8.59 -11.05
N THR A 45 9.61 -7.39 -10.67
CA THR A 45 10.41 -6.51 -11.54
C THR A 45 11.90 -6.84 -11.41
N ALA A 46 12.71 -6.51 -12.42
CA ALA A 46 14.16 -6.72 -12.37
C ALA A 46 14.85 -5.98 -11.21
N THR A 47 14.22 -4.94 -10.67
CA THR A 47 14.62 -4.27 -9.43
C THR A 47 13.86 -4.85 -8.25
N ALA A 48 14.51 -4.97 -7.08
CA ALA A 48 13.86 -5.35 -5.83
C ALA A 48 12.63 -4.46 -5.59
N SER A 49 11.44 -5.04 -5.76
CA SER A 49 10.18 -4.33 -5.56
C SER A 49 9.73 -4.55 -4.12
N PRO A 50 9.32 -3.50 -3.39
CA PRO A 50 8.72 -3.66 -2.07
C PRO A 50 7.36 -4.38 -2.13
N HIS A 51 6.85 -4.64 -3.34
CA HIS A 51 5.56 -5.30 -3.60
C HIS A 51 5.71 -6.77 -4.03
N SER A 52 6.93 -7.33 -4.02
CA SER A 52 7.14 -8.75 -4.27
C SER A 52 6.40 -9.58 -3.21
N GLY A 53 5.80 -10.71 -3.62
CA GLY A 53 5.02 -11.56 -2.71
C GLY A 53 3.64 -10.99 -2.35
N GLN A 54 3.09 -10.11 -3.19
CA GLN A 54 1.73 -9.56 -3.05
C GLN A 54 0.82 -10.00 -4.19
N ALA A 55 -0.46 -10.22 -3.90
CA ALA A 55 -1.47 -10.54 -4.91
C ALA A 55 -2.77 -9.77 -4.68
N PHE A 56 -3.36 -9.27 -5.76
CA PHE A 56 -4.70 -8.70 -5.73
C PHE A 56 -5.73 -9.79 -5.98
N VAL A 57 -6.72 -9.92 -5.11
CA VAL A 57 -7.76 -10.94 -5.24
C VAL A 57 -9.13 -10.31 -5.33
N ILE A 58 -9.84 -10.61 -6.41
CA ILE A 58 -11.21 -10.15 -6.65
C ILE A 58 -12.17 -11.29 -6.38
N PHE A 59 -13.04 -11.11 -5.39
CA PHE A 59 -14.10 -12.05 -5.06
C PHE A 59 -15.39 -11.74 -5.83
N LYS A 60 -16.27 -12.73 -5.92
CA LYS A 60 -17.59 -12.58 -6.56
C LYS A 60 -18.50 -11.63 -5.80
N SER A 61 -18.44 -11.65 -4.47
CA SER A 61 -19.31 -10.84 -3.60
C SER A 61 -18.51 -10.23 -2.44
N ARG A 62 -19.11 -9.24 -1.77
CA ARG A 62 -18.49 -8.61 -0.59
C ARG A 62 -18.56 -9.53 0.63
N GLU A 63 -19.63 -10.29 0.75
CA GLU A 63 -19.83 -11.26 1.83
C GLU A 63 -18.75 -12.35 1.79
N ALA A 64 -18.28 -12.74 0.60
CA ALA A 64 -17.15 -13.65 0.45
C ALA A 64 -15.85 -13.04 0.98
N VAL A 65 -15.61 -11.75 0.74
CA VAL A 65 -14.47 -11.02 1.33
C VAL A 65 -14.56 -11.04 2.86
N ASP A 66 -15.71 -10.66 3.41
CA ASP A 66 -15.89 -10.58 4.86
C ASP A 66 -15.69 -11.94 5.53
N ARG A 67 -16.15 -13.05 4.90
CA ARG A 67 -15.90 -14.41 5.38
C ARG A 67 -14.42 -14.76 5.38
N VAL A 68 -13.72 -14.51 4.27
CA VAL A 68 -12.29 -14.84 4.13
C VAL A 68 -11.45 -14.03 5.12
N VAL A 69 -11.74 -12.73 5.26
CA VAL A 69 -11.04 -11.84 6.19
C VAL A 69 -11.27 -12.29 7.62
N LYS A 70 -12.53 -12.51 8.01
CA LYS A 70 -12.85 -13.00 9.35
C LYS A 70 -12.16 -14.34 9.64
N LYS A 71 -12.19 -15.27 8.69
CA LYS A 71 -11.53 -16.57 8.87
C LYS A 71 -10.01 -16.43 8.97
N LEU A 72 -9.38 -15.50 8.26
CA LEU A 72 -7.94 -15.23 8.39
C LEU A 72 -7.57 -14.50 9.70
N ASP A 73 -8.47 -13.67 10.22
CA ASP A 73 -8.30 -13.00 11.51
C ASP A 73 -8.48 -13.99 12.68
N ASP A 74 -9.45 -14.91 12.56
CA ASP A 74 -9.76 -15.94 13.55
C ASP A 74 -8.79 -17.14 13.47
N GLU A 75 -8.37 -17.52 12.25
CA GLU A 75 -7.54 -18.68 11.95
C GLU A 75 -6.33 -18.30 11.07
N CYS A 76 -5.14 -18.75 11.46
CA CYS A 76 -3.93 -18.52 10.68
C CYS A 76 -3.82 -19.55 9.53
N LEU A 77 -3.99 -19.11 8.28
CA LEU A 77 -3.72 -19.96 7.12
C LEU A 77 -2.21 -20.01 6.84
N MET A 78 -1.60 -21.13 7.21
CA MET A 78 -0.19 -21.41 6.92
C MET A 78 -0.02 -21.99 5.53
N LEU A 79 0.79 -21.35 4.70
CA LEU A 79 1.19 -21.83 3.38
C LEU A 79 2.24 -22.96 3.50
N PRO A 80 2.44 -23.79 2.45
CA PRO A 80 3.41 -24.89 2.47
C PRO A 80 4.86 -24.46 2.77
N ASN A 81 5.20 -23.22 2.43
CA ASN A 81 6.49 -22.59 2.74
C ASN A 81 6.57 -22.07 4.20
N GLN A 82 5.65 -22.48 5.07
CA GLN A 82 5.53 -22.07 6.47
C GLN A 82 5.32 -20.57 6.66
N ARG A 83 4.77 -19.88 5.66
CA ARG A 83 4.43 -18.46 5.76
C ARG A 83 2.94 -18.29 6.04
N PRO A 84 2.55 -17.48 7.04
CA PRO A 84 1.16 -17.15 7.24
C PRO A 84 0.67 -16.22 6.13
N LEU A 85 -0.49 -16.51 5.56
CA LEU A 85 -1.13 -15.64 4.59
C LEU A 85 -1.72 -14.41 5.29
N VAL A 86 -1.36 -13.22 4.82
CA VAL A 86 -1.85 -11.96 5.41
C VAL A 86 -2.80 -11.27 4.43
N VAL A 87 -4.00 -10.91 4.89
CA VAL A 87 -4.98 -10.14 4.10
C VAL A 87 -5.00 -8.68 4.53
N CYS A 88 -5.17 -7.80 3.56
CA CYS A 88 -5.27 -6.35 3.73
C CYS A 88 -6.46 -5.81 2.93
N THR A 89 -7.43 -5.24 3.64
CA THR A 89 -8.68 -4.68 3.10
C THR A 89 -8.71 -3.15 3.09
N GLY A 90 -7.90 -2.47 3.90
CA GLY A 90 -8.10 -1.05 4.23
C GLY A 90 -7.37 -0.01 3.38
N VAL A 91 -6.27 -0.37 2.72
CA VAL A 91 -5.48 0.60 1.91
C VAL A 91 -4.90 -0.12 0.69
N LEU A 92 -5.75 -0.35 -0.30
CA LEU A 92 -5.26 -0.72 -1.62
C LEU A 92 -4.69 0.53 -2.30
N PRO A 93 -3.57 0.44 -3.04
CA PRO A 93 -3.03 1.57 -3.79
C PRO A 93 -4.16 2.19 -4.60
N HIS A 94 -4.39 3.50 -4.44
CA HIS A 94 -5.51 4.17 -5.10
C HIS A 94 -5.51 3.87 -6.61
N PHE A 95 -6.46 3.05 -7.05
CA PHE A 95 -6.65 2.71 -8.46
C PHE A 95 -7.29 3.85 -9.27
N SER A 96 -7.59 4.99 -8.64
CA SER A 96 -8.36 6.06 -9.23
C SER A 96 -7.55 7.33 -9.52
N GLY A 97 -7.45 7.62 -10.81
CA GLY A 97 -7.71 8.98 -11.33
C GLY A 97 -6.47 9.82 -11.56
N LYS A 98 -6.03 9.87 -12.83
CA LYS A 98 -4.91 10.69 -13.33
C LYS A 98 -3.70 10.62 -12.39
N GLN A 99 -2.75 9.74 -12.69
CA GLN A 99 -1.39 9.96 -12.18
C GLN A 99 -1.08 11.42 -12.41
N THR A 100 -0.93 12.20 -11.35
CA THR A 100 -0.38 13.53 -11.51
C THR A 100 0.94 13.30 -12.21
N THR A 101 1.16 13.97 -13.34
CA THR A 101 2.39 13.84 -14.13
C THR A 101 3.66 14.16 -13.34
N PHE A 102 3.50 14.55 -12.08
CA PHE A 102 4.50 14.74 -11.06
C PHE A 102 4.56 13.53 -10.13
N VAL A 103 5.66 12.78 -10.25
CA VAL A 103 6.07 11.76 -9.29
C VAL A 103 6.32 12.43 -7.93
N GLY A 104 5.77 11.87 -6.83
CA GLY A 104 6.10 12.28 -5.46
C GLY A 104 5.13 13.21 -4.71
N HIS A 105 3.97 13.59 -5.28
CA HIS A 105 2.99 14.42 -4.57
C HIS A 105 1.74 13.64 -4.12
N LEU A 106 1.36 13.78 -2.84
CA LEU A 106 0.03 13.38 -2.37
C LEU A 106 -1.05 14.17 -3.14
N ALA A 107 -2.00 13.45 -3.74
CA ALA A 107 -3.16 14.06 -4.38
C ALA A 107 -4.11 14.63 -3.32
N ILE A 108 -3.84 15.87 -2.86
CA ILE A 108 -4.76 16.61 -1.99
C ILE A 108 -5.93 17.08 -2.84
N ASP A 109 -7.13 16.62 -2.47
CA ASP A 109 -8.40 16.93 -3.11
C ASP A 109 -8.56 18.45 -3.35
N LYS A 110 -8.91 18.79 -4.59
CA LYS A 110 -9.05 20.18 -5.05
C LYS A 110 -10.21 20.89 -4.34
N ALA A 111 -11.22 20.15 -3.88
CA ALA A 111 -12.32 20.71 -3.10
C ALA A 111 -11.84 21.39 -1.81
N ARG A 112 -10.84 20.80 -1.14
CA ARG A 112 -10.22 21.37 0.07
C ARG A 112 -9.37 22.61 -0.23
N ARG A 113 -8.83 22.73 -1.44
CA ARG A 113 -8.01 23.88 -1.87
C ARG A 113 -8.84 25.11 -2.24
N GLN A 114 -10.08 24.95 -2.70
CA GLN A 114 -10.88 26.10 -3.14
C GLN A 114 -11.31 26.98 -1.96
N VAL A 115 -11.56 26.39 -0.78
CA VAL A 115 -11.94 27.13 0.45
C VAL A 115 -10.74 27.84 1.08
N GLN A 116 -9.51 27.37 0.87
CA GLN A 116 -8.32 27.95 1.53
C GLN A 116 -7.59 28.99 0.66
N ARG A 117 -7.88 29.06 -0.65
CA ARG A 117 -7.14 29.93 -1.59
C ARG A 117 -7.59 31.39 -1.55
N GLU A 118 -8.73 31.70 -0.93
CA GLU A 118 -9.20 33.09 -0.78
C GLU A 118 -8.47 33.87 0.32
N MET A 119 -7.56 33.24 1.10
CA MET A 119 -6.81 33.95 2.14
C MET A 119 -5.32 33.56 2.14
N LYS A 120 -4.52 34.44 1.49
CA LYS A 120 -3.05 34.51 1.36
C LYS A 120 -2.48 34.01 0.02
N GLU A 121 -2.25 34.97 -0.87
CA GLU A 121 -1.29 34.89 -1.97
C GLU A 121 0.15 34.75 -1.43
N ALA A 122 0.51 33.58 -0.91
CA ALA A 122 1.91 33.20 -0.81
C ALA A 122 2.30 32.58 -2.15
N VAL A 123 2.98 33.34 -3.00
CA VAL A 123 3.62 32.81 -4.21
C VAL A 123 4.82 31.98 -3.77
N SER A 124 4.56 30.73 -3.36
CA SER A 124 5.60 29.76 -3.03
C SER A 124 6.11 29.17 -4.34
N THR A 125 7.15 29.79 -4.92
CA THR A 125 7.93 29.13 -5.96
C THR A 125 8.82 28.07 -5.34
N SER A 126 9.13 27.01 -6.09
CA SER A 126 10.15 26.04 -5.67
C SER A 126 11.48 26.76 -5.53
N HIS A 127 12.02 26.83 -4.32
CA HIS A 127 13.27 27.52 -4.03
C HIS A 127 14.05 26.81 -2.92
N TYR A 128 15.32 27.15 -2.79
CA TYR A 128 16.15 26.71 -1.66
C TYR A 128 16.10 27.78 -0.58
N SER A 129 15.70 27.40 0.63
CA SER A 129 15.65 28.34 1.76
C SER A 129 17.04 28.88 2.08
N GLN A 130 17.15 30.18 2.31
CA GLN A 130 18.41 30.81 2.71
C GLN A 130 18.70 30.54 4.18
N ASN A 131 19.98 30.37 4.54
CA ASN A 131 20.40 29.97 5.89
C ASN A 131 19.99 30.93 7.03
N ASN A 132 19.62 32.16 6.68
CA ASN A 132 19.18 33.21 7.60
C ASN A 132 17.65 33.30 7.72
N THR A 133 16.90 32.33 7.19
CA THR A 133 15.45 32.30 7.28
C THR A 133 14.97 31.21 8.23
N ILE A 134 13.82 31.46 8.86
CA ILE A 134 13.14 30.47 9.70
C ILE A 134 12.75 29.21 8.92
N GLU A 135 12.47 29.34 7.61
CA GLU A 135 12.19 28.21 6.74
C GLU A 135 13.38 27.24 6.69
N TYR A 136 14.60 27.75 6.57
CA TYR A 136 15.81 26.92 6.57
C TYR A 136 16.00 26.22 7.91
N GLU A 137 15.86 26.92 9.03
CA GLU A 137 15.99 26.30 10.36
C GLU A 137 14.96 25.19 10.58
N MET A 138 13.70 25.44 10.20
CA MET A 138 12.64 24.44 10.28
C MET A 138 12.89 23.26 9.34
N ALA A 139 13.34 23.52 8.10
CA ALA A 139 13.68 22.47 7.14
C ALA A 139 14.81 21.57 7.68
N MET A 140 15.85 22.16 8.27
CA MET A 140 16.94 21.42 8.89
C MET A 140 16.48 20.57 10.07
N ALA A 141 15.60 21.10 10.92
CA ALA A 141 14.97 20.33 12.00
C ALA A 141 14.15 19.15 11.47
N TRP A 142 13.39 19.35 10.40
CA TRP A 142 12.66 18.29 9.70
C TRP A 142 13.60 17.22 9.12
N CYS A 143 14.69 17.62 8.46
CA CYS A 143 15.70 16.68 7.95
C CYS A 143 16.28 15.82 9.08
N LEU A 144 16.58 16.43 10.24
CA LEU A 144 17.06 15.68 11.40
C LEU A 144 16.03 14.65 11.90
N LEU A 145 14.75 15.02 11.95
CA LEU A 145 13.67 14.10 12.34
C LEU A 145 13.52 12.96 11.32
N GLN A 146 13.59 13.27 10.02
CA GLN A 146 13.53 12.27 8.96
C GLN A 146 14.69 11.27 9.10
N SER A 147 15.93 11.75 9.25
CA SER A 147 17.09 10.88 9.44
C SER A 147 17.00 10.00 10.69
N LYS A 148 16.35 10.48 11.77
CA LYS A 148 16.10 9.65 12.96
C LYS A 148 15.06 8.56 12.67
N SER A 149 13.98 8.92 11.98
CA SER A 149 12.95 7.97 11.55
C SER A 149 13.54 6.87 10.67
N ASP A 150 14.37 7.24 9.69
CA ASP A 150 15.01 6.29 8.78
C ASP A 150 15.87 5.27 9.54
N LYS A 151 16.66 5.74 10.52
CA LYS A 151 17.46 4.87 11.40
C LYS A 151 16.61 3.95 12.29
N TRP A 152 15.44 4.42 12.75
CA TRP A 152 14.53 3.56 13.52
C TRP A 152 13.93 2.47 12.64
N TRP A 153 13.54 2.78 11.41
CA TRP A 153 13.05 1.80 10.45
C TRP A 153 14.13 0.79 10.08
N GLU A 154 15.35 1.23 9.79
CA GLU A 154 16.49 0.36 9.50
C GLU A 154 16.70 -0.67 10.61
N LYS A 155 16.80 -0.21 11.87
CA LYS A 155 16.93 -1.11 13.03
C LYS A 155 15.75 -2.06 13.20
N LEU A 156 14.53 -1.60 12.93
CA LEU A 156 13.34 -2.45 13.03
C LEU A 156 13.37 -3.57 11.98
N TYR A 157 13.84 -3.29 10.77
CA TYR A 157 13.94 -4.30 9.70
C TYR A 157 15.10 -5.27 9.91
N GLU A 158 16.23 -4.83 10.49
CA GLU A 158 17.31 -5.73 10.92
C GLU A 158 16.82 -6.77 11.93
N VAL A 159 16.05 -6.34 12.95
CA VAL A 159 15.51 -7.23 13.98
C VAL A 159 14.50 -8.25 13.42
N LYS A 160 13.79 -7.93 12.33
CA LYS A 160 12.83 -8.83 11.70
C LYS A 160 13.46 -9.84 10.72
N SER A 161 14.76 -9.71 10.42
CA SER A 161 15.47 -10.58 9.47
C SER A 161 16.33 -11.67 10.15
N ALA A 162 16.32 -11.72 11.49
CA ALA A 162 16.99 -12.71 12.33
C ALA A 162 15.97 -13.69 12.94
#